data_AF-A0A524DQG2-F1
#
_entry.id   AF-A0A524DQG2-F1
#
_cell.length_a   1.000
_cell.length_b   1.000
_cell.length_c   1.000
_cell.angle_alpha   90.00
_cell.angle_beta   90.00
_cell.angle_gamma   90.00
#
_symmetry.space_group_name_H-M   'P 1'
#
loop_
_entity.id
_entity.type
_entity.pdbx_description
1 polymer ?
#
loop_
_entity_poly.entity_id
_entity_poly.type
_entity_poly.pdbx_seq_one_letter_code
_entity_poly.pdbx_strand_id
1 'polypeptide(L)'
;MSPEDYKRFEKAGSMHDVLDQLSELNHPAIIIGGSHDKMSPKLVMDEMHTELPNSTIKIFDNSGHHVFIERAPEVNEVIIDFLK
;
A
#
# COMPACT_ATOMS: atom_id res chain seq x y z
N MET A 1 4.67 -26.37 -4.61
CA MET A 1 3.40 -25.61 -4.57
C MET A 1 2.36 -26.41 -5.33
N SER A 2 1.30 -26.81 -4.65
CA SER A 2 0.19 -27.61 -5.17
C SER A 2 -0.98 -26.71 -5.60
N PRO A 3 -1.96 -27.22 -6.38
CA PRO A 3 -3.20 -26.49 -6.65
C PRO A 3 -3.95 -26.06 -5.39
N GLU A 4 -3.83 -26.82 -4.30
CA GLU A 4 -4.45 -26.46 -3.03
C GLU A 4 -3.75 -25.27 -2.35
N ASP A 5 -2.43 -25.13 -2.50
CA ASP A 5 -1.69 -23.99 -1.97
C ASP A 5 -2.16 -22.68 -2.60
N TYR A 6 -2.42 -22.67 -3.92
CA TYR A 6 -2.96 -21.50 -4.62
C TYR A 6 -4.35 -21.11 -4.12
N LYS A 7 -5.25 -22.08 -3.89
CA LYS A 7 -6.59 -21.82 -3.36
C LYS A 7 -6.53 -21.23 -1.95
N ARG A 8 -5.62 -21.72 -1.11
CA ARG A 8 -5.42 -21.19 0.24
C ARG A 8 -4.89 -19.75 0.20
N PHE A 9 -3.94 -19.47 -0.70
CA PHE A 9 -3.41 -18.12 -0.90
C PHE A 9 -4.48 -17.14 -1.38
N GLU A 10 -5.24 -17.49 -2.42
CA GLU A 10 -6.34 -16.67 -2.94
C GLU A 10 -7.41 -16.40 -1.87
N LYS A 11 -7.81 -17.43 -1.13
CA LYS A 11 -8.79 -17.28 -0.04
C LYS A 11 -8.28 -16.35 1.06
N ALA A 12 -7.02 -16.48 1.46
CA ALA A 12 -6.43 -15.63 2.49
C ALA A 12 -6.41 -14.16 2.04
N GLY A 13 -6.01 -13.88 0.80
CA GLY A 13 -5.99 -12.52 0.27
C GLY A 13 -7.38 -11.92 0.08
N SER A 14 -8.32 -12.68 -0.52
CA SER A 14 -9.67 -12.18 -0.83
C SER A 14 -10.57 -11.98 0.38
N MET A 15 -10.30 -12.67 1.49
CA MET A 15 -11.07 -12.54 2.73
C MET A 15 -10.44 -11.61 3.77
N HIS A 16 -9.24 -11.08 3.51
CA HIS A 16 -8.59 -10.18 4.44
C HIS A 16 -9.10 -8.75 4.23
N ASP A 17 -9.84 -8.25 5.21
CA ASP A 17 -10.26 -6.87 5.28
C ASP A 17 -10.09 -6.38 6.72
N VAL A 18 -9.36 -5.29 6.88
CA VAL A 18 -9.06 -4.62 8.15
C VAL A 18 -9.20 -3.11 8.02
N LEU A 19 -9.92 -2.63 7.00
CA LEU A 19 -10.07 -1.20 6.73
C LEU A 19 -10.66 -0.47 7.95
N ASP A 20 -11.65 -1.07 8.60
CA ASP A 20 -12.31 -0.55 9.81
C ASP A 20 -11.39 -0.45 11.04
N GLN A 21 -10.36 -1.30 11.10
CA GLN A 21 -9.37 -1.34 12.17
C GLN A 21 -8.22 -0.34 11.96
N LEU A 22 -8.08 0.25 10.76
CA LEU A 22 -6.99 1.21 10.51
C LEU A 22 -7.09 2.45 11.40
N SER A 23 -8.31 2.82 11.81
CA SER A 23 -8.57 3.92 12.74
C SER A 23 -7.94 3.73 14.13
N GLU A 24 -7.61 2.49 14.51
CA GLU A 24 -6.94 2.18 15.77
C GLU A 24 -5.43 2.48 15.73
N LEU A 25 -4.85 2.65 14.53
CA LEU A 25 -3.42 2.89 14.33
C LEU A 25 -3.10 4.39 14.46
N ASN A 26 -2.73 4.78 15.68
CA ASN A 26 -2.45 6.18 16.03
C ASN A 26 -1.01 6.65 15.74
N HIS A 27 -0.16 5.79 15.19
CA HIS A 27 1.22 6.13 14.86
C HIS A 27 1.29 6.88 13.52
N PRO A 28 2.31 7.73 13.28
CA PRO A 28 2.56 8.26 11.95
C PRO A 28 2.69 7.13 10.92
N ALA A 29 2.07 7.29 9.76
CA ALA A 29 2.13 6.33 8.66
C ALA A 29 2.34 7.03 7.32
N ILE A 30 2.97 6.34 6.37
CA ILE A 30 3.08 6.80 4.98
C ILE A 30 2.62 5.69 4.03
N ILE A 31 1.73 6.05 3.11
CA ILE A 31 1.26 5.19 2.03
C ILE A 31 2.01 5.58 0.76
N ILE A 32 2.68 4.62 0.11
CA ILE A 32 3.48 4.85 -1.10
C ILE A 32 2.90 3.97 -2.22
N GLY A 33 2.60 4.57 -3.37
CA GLY A 33 1.97 3.86 -4.48
C GLY A 33 2.28 4.43 -5.86
N GLY A 34 1.96 3.65 -6.90
CA GLY A 34 2.09 4.05 -8.30
C GLY A 34 0.76 4.45 -8.93
N SER A 35 0.73 5.48 -9.76
CA SER A 35 -0.51 5.97 -10.39
C SER A 35 -1.14 4.98 -11.39
N HIS A 36 -0.39 3.99 -11.85
CA HIS A 36 -0.82 2.94 -12.79
C HIS A 36 -0.87 1.55 -12.14
N ASP A 37 -0.84 1.47 -10.80
CA ASP A 37 -1.03 0.22 -10.09
C ASP A 37 -2.46 -0.29 -10.30
N LYS A 38 -2.59 -1.46 -10.94
CA LYS A 38 -3.89 -2.14 -11.16
C LYS A 38 -4.20 -3.16 -10.07
N MET A 39 -3.20 -3.58 -9.30
CA MET A 39 -3.33 -4.55 -8.22
C MET A 39 -3.80 -3.85 -6.95
N SER A 40 -3.19 -2.70 -6.65
CA SER A 40 -3.56 -1.81 -5.53
C SER A 40 -3.83 -0.40 -6.08
N PRO A 41 -5.01 -0.16 -6.69
CA PRO A 41 -5.30 1.12 -7.34
C PRO A 41 -5.34 2.26 -6.33
N LYS A 42 -5.05 3.49 -6.81
CA LYS A 42 -5.05 4.71 -5.99
C LYS A 42 -6.31 4.87 -5.14
N LEU A 43 -7.47 4.48 -5.65
CA LEU A 43 -8.75 4.54 -4.91
C LEU A 43 -8.66 3.82 -3.55
N VAL A 44 -8.08 2.61 -3.52
CA VAL A 44 -7.93 1.82 -2.28
C VAL A 44 -6.95 2.52 -1.32
N MET A 45 -5.89 3.13 -1.85
CA MET A 45 -4.95 3.88 -1.03
C MET A 45 -5.56 5.16 -0.45
N ASP A 46 -6.45 5.83 -1.20
CA ASP A 46 -7.20 7.00 -0.71
C ASP A 46 -8.18 6.60 0.40
N GLU A 47 -8.84 5.44 0.29
CA GLU A 47 -9.68 4.87 1.35
C GLU A 47 -8.85 4.57 2.61
N MET A 48 -7.70 3.90 2.46
CA MET A 48 -6.79 3.66 3.59
C MET A 48 -6.30 4.96 4.25
N HIS A 49 -5.98 5.98 3.44
CA HIS A 49 -5.55 7.29 3.95
C HIS A 49 -6.66 7.99 4.76
N THR A 50 -7.91 7.79 4.37
CA THR A 50 -9.08 8.33 5.09
C THR A 50 -9.23 7.69 6.47
N GLU A 51 -9.02 6.38 6.57
CA GLU A 51 -9.15 5.63 7.84
C GLU A 51 -7.91 5.71 8.74
N LEU A 52 -6.73 6.03 8.21
CA LEU A 52 -5.49 6.18 8.99
C LEU A 52 -5.33 7.63 9.49
N PRO A 53 -5.54 7.91 10.79
CA PRO A 53 -5.69 9.28 11.31
C PRO A 53 -4.43 10.15 11.17
N ASN A 54 -3.25 9.54 11.19
CA ASN A 54 -1.95 10.23 11.14
C ASN A 54 -1.13 9.83 9.91
N SER A 55 -1.80 9.59 8.78
CA SER A 55 -1.13 9.15 7.57
C SER A 55 -0.81 10.28 6.60
N THR A 56 0.19 10.03 5.75
CA THR A 56 0.46 10.80 4.53
C THR A 56 0.43 9.85 3.34
N ILE A 57 0.17 10.37 2.14
CA ILE A 57 0.12 9.58 0.91
C ILE A 57 1.02 10.17 -0.17
N LYS A 58 1.84 9.33 -0.79
CA LYS A 58 2.72 9.68 -1.91
C LYS A 58 2.44 8.74 -3.09
N ILE A 59 1.82 9.30 -4.13
CA ILE A 59 1.60 8.62 -5.40
C ILE A 59 2.65 9.07 -6.42
N PHE A 60 3.31 8.10 -7.05
CA PHE A 60 4.27 8.32 -8.11
C PHE A 60 3.60 8.18 -9.48
N ASP A 61 3.63 9.25 -10.26
CA ASP A 61 3.10 9.24 -11.62
C ASP A 61 3.87 8.28 -12.53
N ASN A 62 3.17 7.71 -13.51
CA ASN A 62 3.73 6.80 -14.51
C ASN A 62 4.51 5.61 -13.87
N SER A 63 4.00 5.09 -12.75
CA SER A 63 4.60 3.96 -12.03
C SER A 63 3.53 2.94 -11.65
N GLY A 64 3.87 1.66 -11.69
CA GLY A 64 2.97 0.53 -11.45
C GLY A 64 3.04 -0.01 -10.01
N HIS A 65 2.67 -1.29 -9.87
CA HIS A 65 2.58 -1.98 -8.58
C HIS A 65 3.92 -2.07 -7.84
N HIS A 66 5.01 -2.18 -8.59
CA HIS A 66 6.35 -2.31 -8.03
C HIS A 66 7.05 -0.95 -8.01
N VAL A 67 6.37 0.10 -7.54
CA VAL A 67 6.89 1.48 -7.50
C VAL A 67 8.25 1.59 -6.80
N PHE A 68 8.50 0.78 -5.78
CA PHE A 68 9.78 0.72 -5.06
C PHE A 68 10.94 0.15 -5.89
N ILE A 69 10.65 -0.56 -6.99
CA ILE A 69 11.65 -1.00 -7.98
C ILE A 69 11.74 0.04 -9.10
N GLU A 70 10.59 0.50 -9.61
CA GLU A 70 10.50 1.41 -10.76
C GLU A 70 11.06 2.81 -10.46
N ARG A 71 10.95 3.27 -9.22
CA ARG A 71 11.34 4.60 -8.70
C ARG A 71 12.21 4.49 -7.45
N ALA A 72 13.12 3.51 -7.43
CA ALA A 72 13.86 3.15 -6.22
C ALA A 72 14.58 4.34 -5.55
N PRO A 73 15.31 5.23 -6.28
CA PRO A 73 15.94 6.39 -5.65
C PRO A 73 14.93 7.30 -4.94
N GLU A 74 13.85 7.67 -5.61
CA GLU A 74 12.86 8.60 -5.08
C GLU A 74 12.01 7.99 -3.95
N VAL A 75 11.69 6.70 -4.04
CA VAL A 75 11.00 5.97 -2.96
C VAL A 75 11.90 5.87 -1.74
N ASN A 76 13.20 5.59 -1.92
CA ASN A 76 14.14 5.53 -0.81
C ASN A 76 14.29 6.88 -0.11
N GLU A 77 14.34 7.98 -0.86
CA GLU A 77 14.35 9.34 -0.28
C GLU A 77 13.10 9.60 0.57
N VAL A 78 11.91 9.27 0.06
CA VAL A 78 10.65 9.41 0.79
C VAL A 78 10.65 8.60 2.09
N ILE A 79 11.15 7.36 2.05
CA ILE A 79 11.25 6.50 3.25
C ILE A 79 12.24 7.09 4.25
N ILE A 80 13.42 7.53 3.80
CA ILE A 80 14.45 8.11 4.68
C ILE A 80 13.93 9.39 5.34
N ASP A 81 13.23 10.24 4.59
CA ASP A 81 12.67 11.49 5.11
C ASP A 81 11.53 11.24 6.11
N PHE A 82 10.73 10.20 5.92
CA PHE A 82 9.70 9.79 6.88
C PHE A 82 10.27 9.28 8.21
N LEU A 83 11.47 8.69 8.20
CA LEU A 83 12.11 8.09 9.38
C LEU A 83 12.93 9.08 10.22
N LYS A 84 13.12 10.32 9.78
CA LYS A 84 13.83 11.37 10.52
C LYS A 84 12.95 12.00 11.59
#